data_AF-A0A1V9VDY4-F1
#
_entry.id   AF-A0A1V9VDY4-F1
#
_cell.length_a   1.000
_cell.length_b   1.000
_cell.length_c   1.000
_cell.angle_alpha   90.00
_cell.angle_beta   90.00
_cell.angle_gamma   90.00
#
_symmetry.space_group_name_H-M   'P 1'
#
loop_
_entity.id
_entity.type
_entity.pdbx_description
1 polymer ?
#
loop_
_entity_poly.entity_id
_entity_poly.type
_entity_poly.pdbx_seq_one_letter_code
_entity_poly.pdbx_strand_id
1 'polypeptide(L)'
;MINILFNYLSYKELKKEYIFETKAEVLNIYPKEKFDVIKLKGDGFEFFASFSKDENIKKLDFLNVVFDTRNITFYTYLKGFFTKILYFERGEKNNSVKEKIIKNIEENHDDFMIRELFNALFLAIPVSSQLRDIITAYG
;
A
#
# COMPACT_ATOMS: atom_id res chain seq x y z
N MET A 1 19.32 18.80 1.58
CA MET A 1 18.59 19.81 0.80
C MET A 1 18.04 19.27 -0.53
N ILE A 2 18.84 18.52 -1.31
CA ILE A 2 18.45 17.90 -2.60
C ILE A 2 17.15 17.06 -2.51
N ASN A 3 16.96 16.31 -1.41
CA ASN A 3 15.79 15.45 -1.19
C ASN A 3 14.46 16.25 -1.11
N ILE A 4 14.45 17.42 -0.46
CA ILE A 4 13.22 18.24 -0.33
C ILE A 4 12.84 18.86 -1.69
N LEU A 5 13.83 19.32 -2.45
CA LEU A 5 13.58 19.89 -3.77
C LEU A 5 13.01 18.82 -4.72
N PHE A 6 13.56 17.61 -4.71
CA PHE A 6 13.04 16.48 -5.48
C PHE A 6 11.59 16.16 -5.12
N ASN A 7 11.28 16.03 -3.82
CA ASN A 7 9.90 15.82 -3.37
C ASN A 7 8.95 16.95 -3.77
N TYR A 8 9.42 18.20 -3.75
CA TYR A 8 8.61 19.34 -4.17
C TYR A 8 8.28 19.30 -5.66
N LEU A 9 9.23 18.89 -6.51
CA LEU A 9 8.99 18.70 -7.94
C LEU A 9 7.98 17.58 -8.18
N SER A 10 8.14 16.42 -7.54
CA SER A 10 7.17 15.32 -7.64
C SER A 10 5.77 15.71 -7.14
N TYR A 11 5.69 16.50 -6.06
CA TYR A 11 4.43 17.08 -5.59
C TYR A 11 3.82 18.03 -6.63
N LYS A 12 4.63 18.84 -7.31
CA LYS A 12 4.13 19.72 -8.38
C LYS A 12 3.58 18.93 -9.56
N GLU A 13 4.22 17.84 -9.94
CA GLU A 13 3.72 16.91 -10.96
C GLU A 13 2.35 16.33 -10.55
N LEU A 14 2.23 15.82 -9.33
CA LEU A 14 0.95 15.34 -8.79
C LEU A 14 -0.16 16.40 -8.83
N LYS A 15 0.18 17.68 -8.59
CA LYS A 15 -0.77 18.79 -8.56
C LYS A 15 -1.11 19.39 -9.92
N LYS A 16 -0.53 18.90 -11.02
CA LYS A 16 -0.88 19.37 -12.38
C LYS A 16 -2.35 19.11 -12.72
N GLU A 17 -2.90 18.02 -12.18
CA GLU A 17 -4.27 17.59 -12.42
C GLU A 17 -5.05 17.50 -11.12
N TYR A 18 -6.32 17.89 -11.13
CA TYR A 18 -7.20 17.74 -9.96
C TYR A 18 -7.65 16.30 -9.74
N ILE A 19 -7.75 15.54 -10.83
CA ILE A 19 -8.08 14.12 -10.84
C ILE A 19 -6.84 13.42 -11.38
N PHE A 20 -6.18 12.64 -10.54
CA PHE A 20 -4.92 12.00 -10.88
C PHE A 20 -5.09 10.49 -10.91
N GLU A 21 -4.58 9.88 -11.98
CA GLU A 21 -4.58 8.44 -12.19
C GLU A 21 -3.17 7.88 -12.00
N THR A 22 -3.06 6.76 -11.27
CA THR A 22 -1.76 6.13 -11.05
C THR A 22 -1.87 4.63 -10.82
N LYS A 23 -0.84 3.90 -11.24
CA LYS A 23 -0.65 2.51 -10.86
C LYS A 23 -0.06 2.46 -9.46
N ALA A 24 -0.69 1.70 -8.58
CA ALA A 24 -0.28 1.57 -7.19
C ALA A 24 -0.23 0.11 -6.74
N GLU A 25 0.82 -0.25 -5.99
CA GLU A 25 0.92 -1.53 -5.27
C GLU A 25 0.27 -1.39 -3.89
N VAL A 26 -0.56 -2.37 -3.50
CA VAL A 26 -1.12 -2.46 -2.15
C VAL A 26 -0.05 -2.94 -1.19
N LEU A 27 0.47 -2.03 -0.35
CA LEU A 27 1.50 -2.36 0.63
C LEU A 27 0.91 -3.01 1.88
N ASN A 28 -0.20 -2.46 2.39
CA ASN A 28 -0.81 -2.94 3.62
C ASN A 28 -2.29 -2.58 3.68
N ILE A 29 -3.03 -3.33 4.50
CA ILE A 29 -4.47 -3.15 4.72
C ILE A 29 -4.71 -3.04 6.22
N TYR A 30 -5.45 -2.01 6.62
CA TYR A 30 -5.85 -1.74 8.00
C TYR A 30 -7.37 -1.83 8.10
N PRO A 31 -7.91 -2.99 8.54
CA PRO A 31 -9.35 -3.16 8.66
C PRO A 31 -9.96 -2.17 9.64
N LYS A 32 -11.07 -1.52 9.26
CA LYS A 32 -11.92 -0.75 10.19
C LYS A 32 -13.34 -1.31 10.17
N GLU A 33 -14.23 -0.79 11.00
CA GLU A 33 -15.60 -1.33 11.08
C GLU A 33 -16.36 -1.19 9.76
N LYS A 34 -16.30 -0.01 9.12
CA LYS A 34 -17.12 0.34 7.95
C LYS A 34 -16.40 0.24 6.59
N PHE A 35 -15.09 0.42 6.58
CA PHE A 35 -14.27 0.43 5.37
C PHE A 35 -12.86 -0.01 5.74
N ASP A 36 -12.06 -0.38 4.74
CA ASP A 36 -10.66 -0.68 4.97
C ASP A 36 -9.82 0.53 4.59
N VAL A 37 -8.81 0.84 5.41
CA VAL A 37 -7.79 1.83 5.06
C VAL A 37 -6.64 1.08 4.42
N ILE A 38 -6.37 1.35 3.16
CA ILE A 38 -5.34 0.67 2.37
C ILE A 38 -4.17 1.62 2.17
N LYS A 39 -2.96 1.15 2.47
CA LYS A 39 -1.71 1.85 2.15
C LYS A 39 -1.26 1.43 0.76
N LEU A 40 -1.13 2.41 -0.12
CA LEU A 40 -0.79 2.26 -1.52
C LEU A 40 0.55 2.92 -1.82
N LYS A 41 1.31 2.33 -2.75
CA LYS A 41 2.54 2.88 -3.28
C LYS A 41 2.39 3.17 -4.76
N GLY A 42 2.27 4.46 -5.09
CA GLY A 42 2.29 4.94 -6.48
C GLY A 42 3.71 5.21 -6.96
N ASP A 43 3.84 5.91 -8.09
CA ASP A 43 5.14 6.29 -8.62
C ASP A 43 5.77 7.44 -7.81
N GLY A 44 6.73 7.09 -6.95
CA GLY A 44 7.48 8.05 -6.15
C GLY A 44 6.77 8.59 -4.90
N PHE A 45 5.59 8.08 -4.54
CA PHE A 45 4.89 8.46 -3.30
C PHE A 45 4.07 7.31 -2.69
N GLU A 46 3.84 7.41 -1.39
CA GLU A 46 2.94 6.53 -0.64
C GLU A 46 1.75 7.31 -0.14
N PHE A 47 0.58 6.68 -0.14
CA PHE A 47 -0.66 7.31 0.29
C PHE A 47 -1.60 6.28 0.88
N PHE A 48 -2.64 6.77 1.54
CA PHE A 48 -3.67 5.97 2.16
C PHE A 48 -5.00 6.27 1.50
N ALA A 49 -5.82 5.26 1.31
CA ALA A 49 -7.18 5.47 0.84
C ALA A 49 -8.19 4.51 1.46
N SER A 50 -9.44 4.96 1.55
CA SER A 50 -10.56 4.12 1.99
C SER A 50 -11.13 3.30 0.84
N PHE A 51 -11.33 2.02 1.07
CA PHE A 51 -12.02 1.10 0.16
C PHE A 51 -13.19 0.41 0.86
N SER A 52 -14.22 0.01 0.10
CA SER A 52 -15.27 -0.86 0.65
C SER A 52 -14.71 -2.24 0.97
N LYS A 53 -15.27 -2.90 2.00
CA LYS A 53 -14.87 -4.26 2.38
C LYS A 53 -15.21 -5.30 1.33
N ASP A 54 -16.22 -5.02 0.51
CA ASP A 54 -16.69 -5.93 -0.53
C ASP A 54 -15.71 -6.06 -1.71
N GLU A 55 -14.69 -5.19 -1.78
CA GLU A 55 -13.73 -5.17 -2.88
C GLU A 55 -12.65 -6.26 -2.78
N ASN A 56 -12.56 -7.01 -1.67
CA ASN A 56 -11.64 -8.15 -1.49
C ASN A 56 -10.20 -7.85 -1.98
N ILE A 57 -9.69 -6.65 -1.70
CA ILE A 57 -8.34 -6.22 -2.07
C ILE A 57 -7.34 -6.93 -1.14
N LYS A 58 -6.24 -7.43 -1.71
CA LYS A 58 -5.19 -8.13 -0.97
C LYS A 58 -3.88 -7.37 -1.02
N LYS A 59 -3.02 -7.62 -0.03
CA LYS A 59 -1.62 -7.16 -0.06
C LYS A 59 -0.98 -7.62 -1.37
N LEU A 60 -0.16 -6.75 -1.96
CA LEU A 60 0.56 -6.96 -3.23
C LEU A 60 -0.31 -6.96 -4.49
N ASP A 61 -1.61 -6.69 -4.39
CA ASP A 61 -2.39 -6.40 -5.58
C ASP A 61 -1.90 -5.10 -6.23
N PHE A 62 -1.83 -5.10 -7.56
CA PHE A 62 -1.59 -3.91 -8.35
C PHE A 62 -2.94 -3.33 -8.76
N LEU A 63 -3.15 -2.05 -8.47
CA LEU A 63 -4.37 -1.33 -8.78
C LEU A 63 -4.04 -0.13 -9.65
N ASN A 64 -4.85 0.13 -10.66
CA ASN A 64 -4.89 1.45 -11.29
C ASN A 64 -5.94 2.27 -10.55
N VAL A 65 -5.56 3.37 -9.92
CA VAL A 65 -6.45 4.15 -9.05
C VAL A 65 -6.54 5.60 -9.49
N VAL A 66 -7.73 6.16 -9.35
CA VAL A 66 -8.04 7.56 -9.65
C VAL A 66 -8.48 8.26 -8.37
N PHE A 67 -7.87 9.39 -8.05
CA PHE A 67 -8.19 10.15 -6.84
C PHE A 67 -8.08 11.67 -7.02
N ASP A 68 -8.69 12.42 -6.09
CA ASP A 68 -8.68 13.88 -6.08
C ASP A 68 -7.43 14.42 -5.37
N THR A 69 -6.71 15.34 -6.01
CA THR A 69 -5.47 15.92 -5.50
C THR A 69 -5.65 17.27 -4.81
N ARG A 70 -6.82 17.91 -4.91
CA ARG A 70 -7.04 19.32 -4.50
C ARG A 70 -6.69 19.58 -3.05
N ASN A 71 -7.04 18.65 -2.16
CA ASN A 71 -6.83 18.76 -0.72
C ASN A 71 -5.43 18.28 -0.26
N ILE A 72 -4.59 17.83 -1.20
CA ILE A 72 -3.21 17.43 -0.89
C ILE A 72 -2.34 18.69 -0.88
N THR A 73 -1.75 18.98 0.27
CA THR A 73 -0.73 20.02 0.46
C THR A 73 0.65 19.39 0.39
N PHE A 74 1.69 20.20 0.18
CA PHE A 74 3.05 19.67 0.19
C PHE A 74 3.42 19.00 1.52
N TYR A 75 2.96 19.56 2.63
CA TYR A 75 3.20 18.99 3.96
C TYR A 75 2.52 17.63 4.15
N THR A 76 1.28 17.47 3.67
CA THR A 76 0.59 16.18 3.73
C THR A 76 1.17 15.17 2.74
N TYR A 77 1.67 15.64 1.58
CA TYR A 77 2.41 14.81 0.63
C TYR A 77 3.64 14.16 1.27
N LEU A 78 4.47 14.94 1.97
CA LEU A 78 5.68 14.43 2.63
C LEU A 78 5.40 13.37 3.72
N LYS A 79 4.22 13.40 4.35
CA LYS A 79 3.84 12.45 5.40
C LYS A 79 3.19 11.17 4.86
N GLY A 80 2.85 11.14 3.57
CA GLY A 80 1.81 10.27 3.05
C GLY A 80 0.44 10.85 3.39
N PHE A 81 -0.36 11.10 2.36
CA PHE A 81 -1.69 11.72 2.48
C PHE A 81 -2.78 10.65 2.50
N PHE A 82 -3.94 11.02 3.05
CA PHE A 82 -5.14 10.21 2.96
C PHE A 82 -6.07 10.79 1.89
N THR A 83 -6.61 9.97 1.01
CA THR A 83 -7.55 10.38 -0.04
C THR A 83 -8.67 9.36 -0.23
N LYS A 84 -9.74 9.76 -0.92
CA LYS A 84 -10.80 8.86 -1.35
C LYS A 84 -10.52 8.43 -2.78
N ILE A 85 -10.58 7.12 -3.05
CA ILE A 85 -10.55 6.60 -4.41
C ILE A 85 -11.89 6.92 -5.08
N LEU A 86 -11.82 7.55 -6.24
CA LEU A 86 -12.98 7.86 -7.09
C LEU A 86 -13.32 6.66 -7.96
N TYR A 87 -12.29 6.01 -8.49
CA TYR A 87 -12.40 4.84 -9.35
C TYR A 87 -11.13 4.00 -9.24
N PHE A 88 -11.24 2.68 -9.42
CA PHE A 88 -10.07 1.83 -9.57
C PHE A 88 -10.35 0.61 -10.44
N GLU A 89 -9.27 0.08 -11.03
CA GLU A 89 -9.24 -1.19 -11.75
C GLU A 89 -8.13 -2.08 -11.18
N ARG A 90 -8.32 -3.40 -11.24
CA ARG A 90 -7.27 -4.36 -10.87
C ARG A 90 -6.32 -4.52 -12.06
N GLY A 91 -5.04 -4.27 -11.82
CA GLY A 91 -3.98 -4.53 -12.79
C GLY A 91 -3.56 -6.01 -12.80
N GLU A 92 -2.78 -6.39 -13.80
CA GLU A 92 -2.21 -7.73 -13.89
C GLU A 92 -1.13 -7.94 -12.82
N LYS A 93 -1.15 -9.11 -12.16
CA LYS A 93 -0.05 -9.56 -11.31
C LYS A 93 1.11 -10.02 -12.18
N ASN A 94 2.25 -9.36 -12.03
CA ASN A 94 3.47 -9.73 -12.73
C ASN A 94 4.18 -10.85 -11.97
N ASN A 95 4.32 -12.02 -12.61
CA ASN A 95 5.04 -13.23 -12.14
C ASN A 95 6.51 -12.96 -11.74
N SER A 96 6.69 -12.23 -10.65
CA SER A 96 7.97 -11.72 -10.20
C SER A 96 8.69 -12.76 -9.32
N VAL A 97 9.99 -12.58 -9.13
CA VAL A 97 10.77 -13.40 -8.19
C VAL A 97 10.17 -13.30 -6.78
N LYS A 98 9.69 -12.11 -6.39
CA LYS A 98 9.00 -11.88 -5.11
C LYS A 98 7.75 -12.75 -4.98
N GLU A 99 6.91 -12.81 -6.01
CA GLU A 99 5.70 -13.67 -6.01
C GLU A 99 6.01 -15.15 -5.90
N LYS A 100 7.08 -15.62 -6.57
CA LYS A 100 7.52 -17.03 -6.45
C LYS A 100 7.93 -17.37 -5.01
N ILE A 101 8.64 -16.45 -4.33
CA ILE A 101 9.05 -16.66 -2.94
C ILE A 101 7.82 -16.67 -2.02
N ILE A 102 6.87 -15.75 -2.22
CA ILE A 102 5.61 -15.71 -1.46
C ILE A 102 4.87 -17.02 -1.59
N LYS A 103 4.68 -17.51 -2.82
CA LYS A 103 4.00 -18.77 -3.09
C LYS A 103 4.69 -19.94 -2.39
N ASN A 104 6.03 -19.99 -2.43
CA ASN A 104 6.80 -20.99 -1.71
C ASN A 104 6.60 -20.90 -0.19
N ILE A 105 6.56 -19.70 0.39
CA ILE A 105 6.27 -19.51 1.83
C ILE A 105 4.85 -20.02 2.15
N GLU A 106 3.86 -19.71 1.31
CA GLU A 106 2.47 -20.13 1.50
C GLU A 106 2.29 -21.66 1.41
N GLU A 107 3.02 -22.32 0.50
CA GLU A 107 2.97 -23.77 0.30
C GLU A 107 3.67 -24.57 1.40
N ASN A 108 4.68 -23.98 2.07
CA ASN A 108 5.48 -24.69 3.08
C ASN A 108 5.00 -24.51 4.54
N HIS A 109 4.03 -23.63 4.78
CA HIS A 109 3.54 -23.36 6.14
C HIS A 109 2.02 -23.35 6.14
N ASP A 110 1.38 -24.01 7.11
CA ASP A 110 -0.08 -24.01 7.23
C ASP A 110 -0.61 -22.85 8.07
N ASP A 111 0.15 -22.45 9.09
CA ASP A 111 -0.24 -21.39 10.02
C ASP A 111 -0.09 -20.00 9.39
N PHE A 112 -1.17 -19.21 9.49
CA PHE A 112 -1.24 -17.87 8.91
C PHE A 112 -0.21 -16.90 9.53
N MET A 113 0.03 -16.99 10.84
CA MET A 113 0.98 -16.10 11.54
C MET A 113 2.42 -16.43 11.17
N ILE A 114 2.74 -17.72 10.99
CA ILE A 114 4.05 -18.15 10.48
C ILE A 114 4.26 -17.64 9.06
N ARG A 115 3.26 -17.77 8.17
CA ARG A 115 3.33 -17.21 6.80
C ARG A 115 3.59 -15.70 6.82
N GLU A 116 2.86 -14.94 7.64
CA GLU A 116 3.08 -13.49 7.77
C GLU A 116 4.48 -13.15 8.30
N LEU A 117 4.98 -13.89 9.30
CA LEU A 117 6.31 -13.70 9.86
C LEU A 117 7.40 -13.90 8.81
N PHE A 118 7.36 -14.99 8.05
CA PHE A 118 8.35 -15.27 7.00
C PHE A 118 8.29 -14.24 5.87
N ASN A 119 7.08 -13.85 5.44
CA ASN A 119 6.90 -12.79 4.46
C ASN A 119 7.51 -11.45 4.94
N ALA A 120 7.41 -11.14 6.23
CA ALA A 120 8.04 -9.95 6.79
C ALA A 120 9.57 -10.05 6.83
N LEU A 121 10.11 -11.17 7.34
CA LEU A 121 11.56 -11.37 7.49
C LEU A 121 12.30 -11.38 6.16
N PHE A 122 11.76 -12.04 5.14
CA PHE A 122 12.46 -12.24 3.87
C PHE A 122 12.09 -11.23 2.79
N LEU A 123 10.88 -10.66 2.83
CA LEU A 123 10.35 -9.81 1.76
C LEU A 123 9.96 -8.40 2.23
N ALA A 124 10.18 -8.08 3.51
CA ALA A 124 9.78 -6.81 4.13
C ALA A 124 8.29 -6.49 3.93
N ILE A 125 7.43 -7.51 3.82
CA ILE A 125 5.98 -7.33 3.73
C ILE A 125 5.47 -6.95 5.12
N PRO A 126 4.68 -5.86 5.26
CA PRO A 126 4.16 -5.44 6.56
C PRO A 126 3.30 -6.51 7.21
N VAL A 127 3.59 -6.82 8.49
CA VAL A 127 2.78 -7.73 9.32
C VAL A 127 1.44 -7.10 9.74
N SER A 128 0.44 -7.94 10.00
CA SER A 128 -0.81 -7.54 10.65
C SER A 128 -0.58 -6.91 12.04
N SER A 129 -1.57 -6.17 12.54
CA SER A 129 -1.52 -5.62 13.90
C SER A 129 -1.41 -6.73 14.94
N GLN A 130 -2.15 -7.83 14.77
CA GLN A 130 -2.11 -8.97 15.68
C GLN A 130 -0.70 -9.57 15.78
N LEU A 131 -0.05 -9.83 14.64
CA LEU A 131 1.31 -10.40 14.65
C LEU A 131 2.32 -9.38 15.22
N ARG A 132 2.14 -8.09 14.93
CA ARG A 132 2.98 -7.03 15.53
C ARG A 132 2.89 -7.02 17.05
N ASP A 133 1.70 -7.14 17.60
CA ASP A 133 1.50 -7.15 19.06
C ASP A 133 2.17 -8.37 19.69
N ILE A 134 2.08 -9.54 19.06
CA ILE A 134 2.79 -10.76 19.49
C ILE A 134 4.30 -10.54 19.43
N ILE A 135 4.86 -10.11 18.29
CA ILE A 135 6.31 -9.89 18.17
C ILE A 135 6.77 -8.87 19.21
N THR A 136 6.05 -7.77 19.41
CA THR A 136 6.42 -6.74 20.40
C THR A 136 6.40 -7.26 21.83
N ALA A 137 5.51 -8.20 22.14
CA ALA A 137 5.46 -8.85 23.45
C ALA A 137 6.64 -9.82 23.70
N TYR A 138 7.29 -10.33 22.64
CA TYR A 138 8.31 -11.38 22.73
C TYR A 138 9.71 -10.98 22.21
N GLY A 139 9.89 -9.86 21.52
CA GLY A 139 11.17 -9.32 21.04
C GLY A 139 11.36 -9.40 19.52
#